data_AF-A0A6B3PB04-F1
#
_entry.id   AF-A0A6B3PB04-F1
#
_cell.length_a   1.000
_cell.length_b   1.000
_cell.length_c   1.000
_cell.angle_alpha   90.00
_cell.angle_beta   90.00
_cell.angle_gamma   90.00
#
_symmetry.space_group_name_H-M   'P 1'
#
loop_
_entity.id
_entity.type
_entity.pdbx_description
1 polymer ?
#
loop_
_entity_poly.entity_id
_entity_poly.type
_entity_poly.pdbx_seq_one_letter_code
_entity_poly.pdbx_strand_id
1 'polypeptide(L)'
;MNPKININNFIEIDMNSIIGTGVEIVFIICLFVAIKFVFGRAYKQLIQVPSVKNKKKEVEFIYQNIQIFLTVSCLLLCLLVAGINGWLIYQGKKLIEYQTYLIKNISFNYLLVIGIRVLKILGILILTKWSIPYIKKFITWLTEWAKNVDQITANDASIEKLFEFFKSNFNNIIWLLYVTISAQIMVFPEVIVKYLYISLQIYMIIIMGLLFTKANTTVIETLDAVSKKYSDQRNIVRIYNRLRKLIPLAKRCLEYAIYITTATLVVQKVDFIASLAPYGLLSLQIIGIIFMSRVVQEIGQLLLEEVLLRESDTDDLSKQRRETFLPLFQSCTKYLIYFGTGIAILYTIKIDPTPILAGVGILGLTIGMGAQSLVEDIVAGFFILFENYYLVGDFVEINGVSGFVTGIELRTTRINYEDKNYIIHNRDVKDIVNHSSYSNAVVMLKIPYQVKMSQVNEIIEKVGKKLLENYSEDIIEPTIIEGVEEFSDNQILIEVVTQVKPGKHLIIQKVLGIMIKEAFEEANIELRVVNHITLSNDQPIPIFLKPLRVKLRKNQ
;
A
#
# COMPACT_ATOMS: atom_id res chain seq x y z
N MET A 1 -39.98 -21.50 -44.53
CA MET A 1 -40.74 -22.40 -45.42
C MET A 1 -39.95 -23.69 -45.57
N ASN A 2 -40.38 -24.76 -44.90
CA ASN A 2 -39.76 -26.09 -45.00
C ASN A 2 -40.02 -26.68 -46.39
N PRO A 3 -39.00 -27.07 -47.18
CA PRO A 3 -39.26 -27.86 -48.37
C PRO A 3 -39.69 -29.26 -47.91
N LYS A 4 -40.88 -29.70 -48.34
CA LYS A 4 -41.34 -31.08 -48.17
C LYS A 4 -40.32 -32.00 -48.85
N ILE A 5 -39.71 -32.90 -48.07
CA ILE A 5 -38.81 -33.93 -48.55
C ILE A 5 -39.65 -34.93 -49.35
N ASN A 6 -39.49 -34.90 -50.67
CA ASN A 6 -40.14 -35.85 -51.58
C ASN A 6 -39.15 -36.98 -51.88
N ILE A 7 -39.35 -38.13 -51.24
CA ILE A 7 -38.46 -39.30 -51.30
C ILE A 7 -38.40 -39.90 -52.73
N ASN A 8 -39.37 -39.59 -53.60
CA ASN A 8 -39.37 -40.05 -54.99
C ASN A 8 -38.38 -39.32 -55.91
N ASN A 9 -37.75 -38.22 -55.48
CA ASN A 9 -36.66 -37.57 -56.24
C ASN A 9 -35.29 -38.23 -56.00
N PHE A 10 -35.18 -39.26 -55.15
CA PHE A 10 -33.89 -39.93 -54.89
C PHE A 10 -33.40 -40.82 -56.04
N ILE A 11 -34.24 -41.13 -57.03
CA ILE A 11 -33.97 -42.21 -58.00
C ILE A 11 -33.55 -41.70 -59.39
N GLU A 12 -33.81 -40.45 -59.75
CA GLU A 12 -33.17 -39.84 -60.94
C GLU A 12 -31.97 -39.01 -60.52
N ILE A 13 -30.91 -39.69 -60.04
CA ILE A 13 -29.59 -39.08 -60.13
C ILE A 13 -29.28 -38.97 -61.62
N ASP A 14 -29.40 -37.77 -62.17
CA ASP A 14 -29.09 -37.49 -63.57
C ASP A 14 -27.66 -37.97 -63.85
N MET A 15 -27.55 -39.08 -64.60
CA MET A 15 -26.28 -39.74 -64.90
C MET A 15 -25.29 -38.75 -65.54
N ASN A 16 -25.82 -37.76 -66.27
CA ASN A 16 -25.06 -36.69 -66.89
C ASN A 16 -24.41 -35.75 -65.86
N SER A 17 -25.01 -35.56 -64.69
CA SER A 17 -24.45 -34.73 -63.61
C SER A 17 -23.27 -35.43 -62.91
N ILE A 18 -23.32 -36.75 -62.74
CA ILE A 18 -22.16 -37.54 -62.25
C ILE A 18 -21.03 -37.52 -63.28
N ILE A 19 -21.34 -37.77 -64.56
CA ILE A 19 -20.36 -37.75 -65.65
C ILE A 19 -19.73 -36.35 -65.77
N GLY A 20 -20.52 -35.28 -65.70
CA GLY A 20 -20.03 -33.90 -65.73
C GLY A 20 -19.06 -33.58 -64.59
N THR A 21 -19.38 -34.01 -63.36
CA THR A 21 -18.47 -33.88 -62.20
C THR A 21 -17.15 -34.63 -62.43
N GLY A 22 -17.21 -35.83 -63.00
CA GLY A 22 -16.04 -36.62 -63.36
C GLY A 22 -15.15 -35.92 -64.40
N VAL A 23 -15.74 -35.36 -65.45
CA VAL A 23 -15.02 -34.61 -66.50
C VAL A 23 -14.32 -33.37 -65.93
N GLU A 24 -14.97 -32.62 -65.03
CA GLU A 24 -14.36 -31.46 -64.37
C GLU A 24 -13.14 -31.84 -63.51
N ILE A 25 -13.25 -32.91 -62.73
CA ILE A 25 -12.15 -33.40 -61.89
C ILE A 25 -10.97 -33.82 -62.78
N VAL A 26 -11.23 -34.56 -63.87
CA VAL A 26 -10.19 -34.94 -64.84
C VAL A 26 -9.54 -33.70 -65.46
N PHE A 27 -10.33 -32.69 -65.84
CA PHE A 27 -9.82 -31.43 -66.38
C PHE A 27 -8.91 -30.70 -65.38
N ILE A 28 -9.30 -30.60 -64.11
CA ILE A 28 -8.49 -30.00 -63.04
C ILE A 28 -7.17 -30.76 -62.88
N ILE A 29 -7.21 -32.09 -62.85
CA ILE A 29 -6.01 -32.92 -62.75
C ILE A 29 -5.08 -32.66 -63.94
N CYS A 30 -5.61 -32.66 -65.18
CA CYS A 30 -4.84 -32.37 -66.38
C CYS A 30 -4.22 -30.97 -66.36
N LEU A 31 -4.96 -29.95 -65.92
CA LEU A 31 -4.47 -28.58 -65.77
C LEU A 31 -3.30 -28.51 -64.79
N PHE A 32 -3.44 -29.10 -63.60
CA PHE A 32 -2.39 -29.09 -62.59
C PHE A 32 -1.16 -29.89 -63.02
N VAL A 33 -1.33 -31.00 -63.75
CA VAL A 33 -0.22 -31.75 -64.37
C VAL A 33 0.50 -30.88 -65.39
N ALA A 34 -0.22 -30.15 -66.25
CA ALA A 34 0.37 -29.22 -67.22
C ALA A 34 1.15 -28.09 -66.52
N ILE A 35 0.59 -27.49 -65.46
CA ILE A 35 1.27 -26.46 -64.66
C ILE A 35 2.55 -27.04 -64.02
N LYS A 36 2.49 -28.23 -63.42
CA LYS A 36 3.68 -28.91 -62.84
C LYS A 36 4.76 -29.15 -63.90
N PHE A 37 4.37 -29.53 -65.11
CA PHE A 37 5.29 -29.74 -66.23
C PHE A 37 6.00 -28.45 -66.65
N VAL A 38 5.25 -27.34 -66.80
CA VAL A 38 5.82 -26.02 -67.12
C VAL A 38 6.80 -25.57 -66.04
N PHE A 39 6.42 -25.70 -64.76
CA PHE A 39 7.31 -25.39 -63.64
C PHE A 39 8.57 -26.27 -63.61
N GLY A 40 8.44 -27.57 -63.92
CA GLY A 40 9.58 -28.48 -64.05
C GLY A 40 10.57 -28.04 -65.13
N ARG A 41 10.06 -27.53 -66.26
CA ARG A 41 10.90 -26.95 -67.33
C ARG A 41 11.59 -25.67 -66.89
N ALA A 42 10.86 -24.75 -66.26
CA ALA A 42 11.40 -23.51 -65.74
C ALA A 42 12.51 -23.75 -64.71
N TYR A 43 12.31 -24.70 -63.79
CA TYR A 43 13.31 -25.11 -62.80
C TYR A 43 14.61 -25.61 -63.45
N LYS A 44 14.51 -26.47 -64.46
CA LYS A 44 15.68 -26.98 -65.20
C LYS A 44 16.49 -25.85 -65.84
N GLN A 45 15.83 -24.82 -66.36
CA GLN A 45 16.50 -23.64 -66.92
C GLN A 45 17.11 -22.75 -65.83
N LEU A 46 16.42 -22.58 -64.70
CA LEU A 46 16.85 -21.74 -63.58
C LEU A 46 18.16 -22.23 -62.94
N ILE A 47 18.37 -23.54 -62.85
CA ILE A 47 19.61 -24.14 -62.30
C ILE A 47 20.82 -23.97 -63.22
N GLN A 48 20.61 -23.76 -64.52
CA GLN A 48 21.70 -23.54 -65.48
C GLN A 48 22.30 -22.12 -65.37
N VAL A 49 21.63 -21.19 -64.69
CA VAL A 49 22.10 -19.81 -64.50
C VAL A 49 23.26 -19.75 -63.48
N PRO A 50 24.42 -19.15 -63.82
CA PRO A 50 25.61 -19.13 -62.96
C PRO A 50 25.37 -18.59 -61.55
N SER A 51 24.60 -17.51 -61.40
CA SER A 51 24.28 -16.87 -60.11
C SER A 51 23.44 -17.75 -59.18
N VAL A 52 22.72 -18.73 -59.73
CA VAL A 52 21.78 -19.61 -59.01
C VAL A 52 22.46 -20.93 -58.60
N LYS A 53 23.53 -21.31 -59.31
CA LYS A 53 24.30 -22.55 -59.08
C LYS A 53 24.87 -22.63 -57.64
N ASN A 54 25.27 -21.49 -57.07
CA ASN A 54 25.77 -21.41 -55.69
C ASN A 54 24.67 -21.59 -54.61
N LYS A 55 23.39 -21.51 -54.99
CA LYS A 55 22.23 -21.71 -54.10
C LYS A 55 21.39 -22.94 -54.47
N LYS A 56 21.98 -23.90 -55.20
CA LYS A 56 21.27 -25.08 -55.75
C LYS A 56 20.37 -25.80 -54.72
N LYS A 57 20.88 -26.04 -53.50
CA LYS A 57 20.11 -26.71 -52.43
C LYS A 57 18.88 -25.92 -51.99
N GLU A 58 18.97 -24.59 -51.88
CA GLU A 58 17.83 -23.73 -51.52
C GLU A 58 16.76 -23.73 -52.64
N VAL A 59 17.20 -23.73 -53.90
CA VAL A 59 16.31 -23.70 -55.06
C VAL A 59 15.60 -25.05 -55.26
N GLU A 60 16.30 -26.16 -55.03
CA GLU A 60 15.75 -27.51 -55.06
C GLU A 60 14.69 -27.71 -53.96
N PHE A 61 14.96 -27.21 -52.74
CA PHE A 61 13.98 -27.21 -51.65
C PHE A 61 12.72 -26.41 -52.00
N ILE A 62 12.87 -25.23 -52.62
CA ILE A 62 11.73 -24.42 -53.08
C ILE A 62 10.94 -25.16 -54.16
N TYR A 63 11.61 -25.78 -55.13
CA TYR A 63 10.96 -26.55 -56.19
C TYR A 63 10.13 -27.71 -55.64
N GLN A 64 10.69 -28.50 -54.71
CA GLN A 64 9.98 -29.61 -54.08
C GLN A 64 8.73 -29.13 -53.33
N ASN A 65 8.83 -28.04 -52.57
CA ASN A 65 7.68 -27.47 -51.87
C ASN A 65 6.59 -26.96 -52.83
N ILE A 66 6.96 -26.34 -53.96
CA ILE A 66 6.00 -25.93 -54.99
C ILE A 66 5.30 -27.15 -55.60
N GLN A 67 6.04 -28.23 -55.89
CA GLN A 67 5.45 -29.46 -56.43
C GLN A 67 4.49 -30.12 -55.44
N ILE A 68 4.85 -30.20 -54.16
CA ILE A 68 3.98 -30.72 -53.10
C ILE A 68 2.73 -29.84 -52.99
N PHE A 69 2.90 -28.51 -52.92
CA PHE A 69 1.79 -27.56 -52.84
C PHE A 69 0.82 -27.69 -54.03
N LEU A 70 1.32 -27.78 -55.26
CA LEU A 70 0.50 -27.98 -56.45
C LEU A 70 -0.28 -29.30 -56.37
N THR A 71 0.32 -30.36 -55.82
CA THR A 71 -0.33 -31.67 -55.70
C THR A 71 -1.43 -31.63 -54.64
N VAL A 72 -1.15 -31.03 -53.48
CA VAL A 72 -2.12 -30.86 -52.38
C VAL A 72 -3.25 -29.92 -52.79
N SER A 73 -2.95 -28.80 -53.46
CA SER A 73 -3.96 -27.90 -54.01
C SER A 73 -4.84 -28.59 -55.04
N CYS A 74 -4.26 -29.38 -55.96
CA CYS A 74 -5.05 -30.14 -56.93
C CYS A 74 -6.05 -31.07 -56.22
N LEU A 75 -5.58 -31.83 -55.23
CA LEU A 75 -6.39 -32.78 -54.48
C LEU A 75 -7.49 -32.07 -53.68
N LEU A 76 -7.17 -30.98 -53.00
CA LEU A 76 -8.15 -30.13 -52.30
C LEU A 76 -9.18 -29.53 -53.24
N LEU A 77 -8.76 -29.04 -54.41
CA LEU A 77 -9.68 -28.47 -55.40
C LEU A 77 -10.63 -29.53 -55.95
N CYS A 78 -10.11 -30.74 -56.23
CA CYS A 78 -10.93 -31.88 -56.66
C CYS A 78 -11.96 -32.27 -55.59
N LEU A 79 -11.56 -32.34 -54.31
CA LEU A 79 -12.46 -32.62 -53.20
C LEU A 79 -13.52 -31.51 -53.02
N LEU A 80 -13.11 -30.25 -53.16
CA LEU A 80 -13.99 -29.10 -53.03
C LEU A 80 -15.03 -29.07 -54.16
N VAL A 81 -14.61 -29.29 -55.41
CA VAL A 81 -15.50 -29.39 -56.57
C VAL A 81 -16.45 -30.58 -56.41
N ALA A 82 -15.96 -31.74 -55.99
CA ALA A 82 -16.79 -32.90 -55.68
C ALA A 82 -17.82 -32.59 -54.57
N GLY A 83 -17.41 -31.87 -53.52
CA GLY A 83 -18.28 -31.49 -52.40
C GLY A 83 -19.34 -30.46 -52.80
N ILE A 84 -18.98 -29.42 -53.54
CA ILE A 84 -19.92 -28.40 -54.04
C ILE A 84 -20.89 -29.03 -55.03
N ASN A 85 -20.41 -29.82 -56.00
CA ASN A 85 -21.27 -30.47 -56.98
C ASN A 85 -22.19 -31.50 -56.31
N GLY A 86 -21.70 -32.25 -55.32
CA GLY A 86 -22.52 -33.15 -54.51
C GLY A 86 -23.61 -32.41 -53.72
N TRP A 87 -23.30 -31.26 -53.14
CA TRP A 87 -24.29 -30.42 -52.46
C TRP A 87 -25.33 -29.79 -53.42
N LEU A 88 -24.91 -29.43 -54.63
CA LEU A 88 -25.82 -28.91 -55.67
C LEU A 88 -26.77 -30.00 -56.20
N ILE A 89 -26.28 -31.23 -56.36
CA ILE A 89 -27.10 -32.41 -56.70
C ILE A 89 -28.10 -32.67 -55.57
N TYR A 90 -27.67 -32.57 -54.30
CA TYR A 90 -28.57 -32.70 -53.15
C TYR A 90 -29.69 -31.65 -53.12
N GLN A 91 -29.46 -30.45 -53.67
CA GLN A 91 -30.50 -29.42 -53.84
C GLN A 91 -31.41 -29.62 -55.05
N GLY A 92 -31.20 -30.67 -55.88
CA GLY A 92 -31.99 -30.95 -57.07
C GLY A 92 -31.77 -29.97 -58.24
N LYS A 93 -30.63 -29.26 -58.28
CA LYS A 93 -30.28 -28.34 -59.37
C LYS A 93 -29.60 -29.09 -60.51
N LYS A 94 -29.95 -28.79 -61.77
CA LYS A 94 -29.27 -29.35 -62.96
C LYS A 94 -27.85 -28.80 -63.09
N LEU A 95 -26.86 -29.67 -62.94
CA LEU A 95 -25.44 -29.31 -62.86
C LEU A 95 -24.91 -28.71 -64.18
N ILE A 96 -25.29 -29.31 -65.31
CA ILE A 96 -24.80 -28.94 -66.64
C ILE A 96 -25.27 -27.54 -67.04
N GLU A 97 -26.49 -27.14 -66.71
CA GLU A 97 -26.98 -25.78 -66.99
C GLU A 97 -26.21 -24.74 -66.17
N TYR A 98 -25.90 -25.05 -64.90
CA TYR A 98 -25.10 -24.19 -64.02
C TYR A 98 -23.64 -24.06 -64.47
N GLN A 99 -23.02 -25.17 -64.89
CA GLN A 99 -21.65 -25.20 -65.43
C GLN A 99 -21.56 -24.45 -66.76
N THR A 100 -22.53 -24.65 -67.67
CA THR A 100 -22.56 -23.96 -68.96
C THR A 100 -22.76 -22.46 -68.77
N TYR A 101 -23.55 -22.04 -67.77
CA TYR A 101 -23.69 -20.64 -67.36
C TYR A 101 -22.37 -20.05 -66.83
N LEU A 102 -21.66 -20.79 -65.96
CA LEU A 102 -20.36 -20.36 -65.43
C LEU A 102 -19.32 -20.21 -66.55
N ILE A 103 -19.17 -21.22 -67.41
CA ILE A 103 -18.19 -21.26 -68.50
C ILE A 103 -18.45 -20.13 -69.51
N LYS A 104 -19.72 -19.89 -69.87
CA LYS A 104 -20.12 -18.82 -70.80
C LYS A 104 -19.83 -17.42 -70.24
N ASN A 105 -19.74 -17.26 -68.92
CA ASN A 105 -19.40 -16.00 -68.24
C ASN A 105 -17.90 -15.82 -67.95
N ILE A 106 -17.03 -16.79 -68.24
CA ILE A 106 -15.57 -16.62 -68.08
C ILE A 106 -15.04 -15.74 -69.22
N SER A 107 -15.10 -14.44 -69.03
CA SER A 107 -14.50 -13.47 -69.95
C SER A 107 -12.98 -13.43 -69.83
N PHE A 108 -12.28 -13.04 -70.90
CA PHE A 108 -10.83 -12.79 -70.88
C PHE A 108 -10.43 -11.77 -69.80
N ASN A 109 -11.30 -10.77 -69.54
CA ASN A 109 -11.11 -9.79 -68.47
C ASN A 109 -11.08 -10.45 -67.08
N TYR A 110 -11.92 -11.46 -66.84
CA TYR A 110 -11.92 -12.19 -65.56
C TYR A 110 -10.60 -12.95 -65.33
N LEU A 111 -10.06 -13.60 -66.37
CA LEU A 111 -8.76 -14.29 -66.30
C LEU A 111 -7.59 -13.31 -66.08
N LEU A 112 -7.59 -12.15 -66.76
CA LEU A 112 -6.60 -11.10 -66.53
C LEU A 112 -6.63 -10.58 -65.08
N VAL A 113 -7.81 -10.34 -64.53
CA VAL A 113 -7.97 -9.89 -63.14
C VAL A 113 -7.42 -10.93 -62.15
N ILE A 114 -7.71 -12.22 -62.35
CA ILE A 114 -7.14 -13.29 -61.52
C ILE A 114 -5.62 -13.32 -61.65
N GLY A 115 -5.08 -13.24 -62.87
CA GLY A 115 -3.64 -13.22 -63.12
C GLY A 115 -2.92 -12.08 -62.38
N ILE A 116 -3.48 -10.86 -62.44
CA ILE A 116 -2.95 -9.70 -61.71
C ILE A 116 -2.98 -9.92 -60.19
N ARG A 117 -4.05 -10.51 -59.64
CA ARG A 117 -4.17 -10.81 -58.21
C ARG A 117 -3.12 -11.83 -57.74
N VAL A 118 -2.92 -12.90 -58.50
CA VAL A 118 -1.89 -13.91 -58.22
C VAL A 118 -0.50 -13.27 -58.24
N LEU A 119 -0.23 -12.40 -59.22
CA LEU A 119 1.05 -11.70 -59.34
C LEU A 119 1.31 -10.76 -58.15
N LYS A 120 0.27 -10.06 -57.65
CA LYS A 120 0.36 -9.26 -56.41
C LYS A 120 0.70 -10.12 -55.18
N ILE A 121 0.05 -11.27 -55.01
CA ILE A 121 0.31 -12.19 -53.90
C ILE A 121 1.76 -12.70 -53.93
N LEU A 122 2.25 -13.09 -55.12
CA LEU A 122 3.64 -13.50 -55.31
C LEU A 122 4.63 -12.38 -54.99
N GLY A 123 4.32 -11.13 -55.39
CA GLY A 123 5.13 -9.97 -55.03
C GLY A 123 5.24 -9.77 -53.52
N ILE A 124 4.13 -9.88 -52.79
CA ILE A 124 4.10 -9.75 -51.32
C ILE A 124 4.87 -10.90 -50.66
N LEU A 125 4.78 -12.13 -51.18
CA LEU A 125 5.53 -13.28 -50.68
C LEU A 125 7.05 -13.05 -50.78
N ILE A 126 7.52 -12.54 -51.92
CA ILE A 126 8.94 -12.21 -52.14
C ILE A 126 9.38 -11.12 -51.16
N LEU A 127 8.62 -10.03 -51.05
CA LEU A 127 8.90 -8.94 -50.11
C LEU A 127 8.98 -9.45 -48.66
N THR A 128 8.04 -10.29 -48.27
CA THR A 128 7.94 -10.91 -46.95
C THR A 128 9.16 -11.78 -46.66
N LYS A 129 9.57 -12.65 -47.58
CA LYS A 129 10.74 -13.51 -47.40
C LYS A 129 12.05 -12.71 -47.37
N TRP A 130 12.12 -11.65 -48.17
CA TRP A 130 13.30 -10.77 -48.24
C TRP A 130 13.48 -9.93 -46.99
N SER A 131 12.41 -9.48 -46.33
CA SER A 131 12.48 -8.61 -45.14
C SER A 131 12.92 -9.32 -43.86
N ILE A 132 12.56 -10.60 -43.68
CA ILE A 132 12.86 -11.40 -42.48
C ILE A 132 14.34 -11.37 -42.05
N PRO A 133 15.35 -11.63 -42.92
CA PRO A 133 16.76 -11.63 -42.50
C PRO A 133 17.25 -10.27 -42.02
N TYR A 134 16.83 -9.17 -42.67
CA TYR A 134 17.20 -7.82 -42.25
C TYR A 134 16.64 -7.50 -40.87
N ILE A 135 15.38 -7.86 -40.62
CA ILE A 135 14.75 -7.60 -39.33
C ILE A 135 15.37 -8.46 -38.23
N LYS A 136 15.70 -9.73 -38.50
CA LYS A 136 16.43 -10.58 -37.54
C LYS A 136 17.80 -9.99 -37.17
N LYS A 137 18.52 -9.43 -38.15
CA LYS A 137 19.82 -8.76 -37.93
C LYS A 137 19.65 -7.46 -37.12
N PHE A 138 18.59 -6.72 -37.38
CA PHE A 138 18.27 -5.50 -36.62
C PHE A 138 17.93 -5.82 -35.15
N ILE A 139 17.13 -6.88 -34.90
CA ILE A 139 16.81 -7.32 -33.53
C ILE A 139 18.06 -7.75 -32.78
N THR A 140 18.99 -8.50 -33.40
CA THR A 140 20.24 -8.89 -32.72
C THR A 140 21.11 -7.69 -32.38
N TRP A 141 21.17 -6.71 -33.27
CA TRP A 141 21.87 -5.44 -32.99
C TRP A 141 21.22 -4.69 -31.82
N LEU A 142 19.88 -4.63 -31.77
CA LEU A 142 19.15 -4.03 -30.63
C LEU A 142 19.42 -4.76 -29.31
N THR A 143 19.51 -6.09 -29.32
CA THR A 143 19.83 -6.87 -28.11
C THR A 143 21.21 -6.50 -27.57
N GLU A 144 22.22 -6.45 -28.44
CA GLU A 144 23.59 -6.08 -28.06
C GLU A 144 23.67 -4.64 -27.55
N TRP A 145 22.99 -3.73 -28.24
CA TRP A 145 22.88 -2.33 -27.80
C TRP A 145 22.28 -2.25 -26.39
N ALA A 146 21.13 -2.91 -26.15
CA ALA A 146 20.44 -2.87 -24.86
C ALA A 146 21.30 -3.40 -23.69
N LYS A 147 22.05 -4.49 -23.90
CA LYS A 147 22.97 -5.02 -22.86
C LYS A 147 24.10 -4.03 -22.52
N ASN A 148 24.56 -3.26 -23.51
CA ASN A 148 25.69 -2.34 -23.33
C ASN A 148 25.32 -0.99 -22.68
N VAL A 149 24.05 -0.58 -22.70
CA VAL A 149 23.60 0.73 -22.16
C VAL A 149 23.78 0.82 -20.64
N ASP A 150 23.47 -0.27 -19.92
CA ASP A 150 23.30 -0.19 -18.47
C ASP A 150 24.58 -0.60 -17.70
N GLN A 151 25.53 -1.28 -18.36
CA GLN A 151 26.71 -1.95 -17.75
C GLN A 151 26.38 -2.85 -16.54
N ILE A 152 25.12 -3.25 -16.39
CA ILE A 152 24.64 -4.14 -15.35
C ILE A 152 24.50 -5.52 -15.98
N THR A 153 25.25 -6.52 -15.50
CA THR A 153 25.17 -7.88 -16.04
C THR A 153 24.02 -8.70 -15.45
N ALA A 154 23.38 -8.19 -14.38
CA ALA A 154 22.36 -8.92 -13.64
C ALA A 154 21.04 -9.13 -14.43
N ASN A 155 20.74 -8.26 -15.39
CA ASN A 155 19.52 -8.29 -16.23
C ASN A 155 19.77 -8.81 -17.66
N ASP A 156 21.01 -9.10 -18.05
CA ASP A 156 21.37 -9.52 -19.42
C ASP A 156 20.57 -10.73 -19.91
N ALA A 157 20.38 -11.73 -19.03
CA ALA A 157 19.60 -12.93 -19.34
C ALA A 157 18.13 -12.61 -19.62
N SER A 158 17.56 -11.61 -18.94
CA SER A 158 16.17 -11.20 -19.10
C SER A 158 16.00 -10.34 -20.36
N ILE A 159 16.97 -9.48 -20.68
CA ILE A 159 17.05 -8.77 -21.97
C ILE A 159 17.09 -9.77 -23.12
N GLU A 160 17.96 -10.77 -23.05
CA GLU A 160 18.10 -11.77 -24.11
C GLU A 160 16.81 -12.58 -24.30
N LYS A 161 16.20 -13.08 -23.22
CA LYS A 161 14.91 -13.78 -23.27
C LYS A 161 13.77 -12.95 -23.84
N LEU A 162 13.80 -11.62 -23.68
CA LEU A 162 12.82 -10.70 -24.24
C LEU A 162 12.99 -10.60 -25.76
N PHE A 163 14.19 -10.28 -26.22
CA PHE A 163 14.46 -10.09 -27.64
C PHE A 163 14.42 -11.40 -28.44
N GLU A 164 14.83 -12.53 -27.86
CA GLU A 164 14.65 -13.84 -28.48
C GLU A 164 13.17 -14.20 -28.67
N PHE A 165 12.34 -13.90 -27.66
CA PHE A 165 10.89 -14.10 -27.77
C PHE A 165 10.29 -13.24 -28.87
N PHE A 166 10.68 -11.97 -28.95
CA PHE A 166 10.26 -11.08 -30.03
C PHE A 166 10.69 -11.63 -31.40
N LYS A 167 11.96 -12.00 -31.55
CA LYS A 167 12.54 -12.56 -32.78
C LYS A 167 11.85 -13.85 -33.25
N SER A 168 11.54 -14.76 -32.31
CA SER A 168 10.90 -16.05 -32.61
C SER A 168 9.47 -15.87 -33.12
N ASN A 169 8.69 -15.00 -32.46
CA ASN A 169 7.29 -14.77 -32.82
C ASN A 169 7.11 -13.85 -34.03
N PHE A 170 8.09 -13.00 -34.33
CA PHE A 170 8.02 -12.07 -35.45
C PHE A 170 7.80 -12.74 -36.81
N ASN A 171 8.43 -13.91 -37.04
CA ASN A 171 8.21 -14.69 -38.26
C ASN A 171 6.74 -15.11 -38.39
N ASN A 172 6.13 -15.59 -37.31
CA ASN A 172 4.74 -16.04 -37.31
C ASN A 172 3.78 -14.87 -37.56
N ILE A 173 4.05 -13.70 -36.99
CA ILE A 173 3.27 -12.48 -37.23
C ILE A 173 3.28 -12.12 -38.73
N ILE A 174 4.46 -12.10 -39.34
CA ILE A 174 4.62 -11.80 -40.77
C ILE A 174 3.86 -12.80 -41.64
N TRP A 175 3.94 -14.10 -41.33
CA TRP A 175 3.23 -15.13 -42.11
C TRP A 175 1.72 -15.02 -41.96
N LEU A 176 1.19 -14.77 -40.77
CA LEU A 176 -0.24 -14.55 -40.56
C LEU A 176 -0.74 -13.29 -41.27
N LEU A 177 0.07 -12.22 -41.26
CA LEU A 177 -0.22 -10.99 -41.98
C LEU A 177 -0.22 -11.23 -43.50
N TYR A 178 0.75 -11.99 -44.03
CA TYR A 178 0.78 -12.42 -45.42
C TYR A 178 -0.49 -13.20 -45.82
N VAL A 179 -0.90 -14.18 -45.01
CA VAL A 179 -2.12 -14.98 -45.28
C VAL A 179 -3.36 -14.09 -45.30
N THR A 180 -3.47 -13.16 -44.34
CA THR A 180 -4.61 -12.25 -44.24
C THR A 180 -4.70 -11.32 -45.44
N ILE A 181 -3.59 -10.70 -45.84
CA ILE A 181 -3.52 -9.82 -47.02
C ILE A 181 -3.80 -10.61 -48.31
N SER A 182 -3.25 -11.83 -48.42
CA SER A 182 -3.48 -12.69 -49.58
C SER A 182 -4.96 -13.06 -49.74
N ALA A 183 -5.64 -13.36 -48.63
CA ALA A 183 -7.07 -13.66 -48.63
C ALA A 183 -7.90 -12.45 -49.09
N GLN A 184 -7.52 -11.24 -48.67
CA GLN A 184 -8.18 -10.01 -49.09
C GLN A 184 -7.99 -9.72 -50.59
N ILE A 185 -6.77 -9.93 -51.12
CA ILE A 185 -6.47 -9.73 -52.55
C ILE A 185 -7.21 -10.73 -53.44
N MET A 186 -7.38 -11.97 -52.97
CA MET A 186 -8.05 -13.02 -53.74
C MET A 186 -9.58 -12.88 -53.74
N VAL A 187 -10.14 -11.94 -52.95
CA VAL A 187 -11.59 -11.71 -52.80
C VAL A 187 -12.29 -12.97 -52.30
N PHE A 188 -11.77 -13.56 -51.23
CA PHE A 188 -12.49 -14.56 -50.47
C PHE A 188 -13.77 -13.95 -49.87
N PRO A 189 -14.79 -14.78 -49.54
CA PRO A 189 -15.98 -14.33 -48.82
C PRO A 189 -15.60 -13.46 -47.60
N GLU A 190 -16.30 -12.34 -47.41
CA GLU A 190 -15.99 -11.35 -46.36
C GLU A 190 -15.93 -11.99 -44.97
N VAL A 191 -16.75 -13.02 -44.73
CA VAL A 191 -16.76 -13.81 -43.49
C VAL A 191 -15.39 -14.42 -43.20
N ILE A 192 -14.74 -15.02 -44.21
CA ILE A 192 -13.42 -15.66 -44.05
C ILE A 192 -12.35 -14.61 -43.76
N VAL A 193 -12.36 -13.50 -44.50
CA VAL A 193 -11.40 -12.41 -44.31
C VAL A 193 -11.57 -11.78 -42.91
N LYS A 194 -12.82 -11.59 -42.46
CA LYS A 194 -13.14 -11.09 -41.11
C LYS A 194 -12.54 -11.99 -40.02
N TYR A 195 -12.75 -13.30 -40.08
CA TYR A 195 -12.23 -14.21 -39.06
C TYR A 195 -10.71 -14.38 -39.11
N LEU A 196 -10.08 -14.33 -40.29
CA LEU A 196 -8.61 -14.28 -40.41
C LEU A 196 -8.04 -13.03 -39.74
N TYR A 197 -8.69 -11.89 -39.94
CA TYR A 197 -8.29 -10.63 -39.30
C TYR A 197 -8.46 -10.66 -37.78
N ILE A 198 -9.58 -11.20 -37.27
CA ILE A 198 -9.80 -11.39 -35.83
C ILE A 198 -8.73 -12.32 -35.24
N SER A 199 -8.42 -13.44 -35.89
CA SER A 199 -7.39 -14.38 -35.46
C SER A 199 -6.01 -13.72 -35.39
N LEU A 200 -5.64 -12.93 -36.42
CA LEU A 200 -4.41 -12.14 -36.42
C LEU A 200 -4.38 -11.15 -35.24
N GLN A 201 -5.47 -10.42 -34.99
CA GLN A 201 -5.55 -9.48 -33.87
C GLN A 201 -5.38 -10.18 -32.52
N ILE A 202 -6.06 -11.30 -32.30
CA ILE A 202 -5.94 -12.10 -31.06
C ILE A 202 -4.50 -12.56 -30.87
N TYR A 203 -3.87 -13.10 -31.92
CA TYR A 203 -2.47 -13.54 -31.87
C TYR A 203 -1.52 -12.38 -31.51
N MET A 204 -1.73 -11.21 -32.12
CA MET A 204 -0.95 -10.01 -31.82
C MET A 204 -1.13 -9.54 -30.37
N ILE A 205 -2.36 -9.52 -29.86
CA ILE A 205 -2.66 -9.14 -28.47
C ILE A 205 -1.94 -10.09 -27.50
N ILE A 206 -2.00 -11.41 -27.74
CA ILE A 206 -1.36 -12.41 -26.89
C ILE A 206 0.17 -12.24 -26.88
N ILE A 207 0.78 -12.08 -28.05
CA ILE A 207 2.24 -11.88 -28.13
C ILE A 207 2.64 -10.58 -27.44
N MET A 208 1.89 -9.51 -27.67
CA MET A 208 2.20 -8.22 -27.05
C MET A 208 2.10 -8.34 -25.52
N GLY A 209 1.08 -9.00 -25.00
CA GLY A 209 0.94 -9.30 -23.58
C GLY A 209 2.13 -10.08 -23.01
N LEU A 210 2.54 -11.17 -23.66
CA LEU A 210 3.71 -11.97 -23.27
C LEU A 210 5.04 -11.21 -23.42
N LEU A 211 5.13 -10.28 -24.37
CA LEU A 211 6.28 -9.40 -24.51
C LEU A 211 6.32 -8.41 -23.34
N PHE A 212 5.19 -7.82 -22.97
CA PHE A 212 5.08 -6.94 -21.81
C PHE A 212 5.43 -7.64 -20.50
N THR A 213 5.07 -8.91 -20.30
CA THR A 213 5.46 -9.64 -19.07
C THR A 213 6.97 -9.85 -18.98
N LYS A 214 7.62 -10.17 -20.10
CA LYS A 214 9.10 -10.25 -20.18
C LYS A 214 9.75 -8.88 -19.97
N ALA A 215 9.22 -7.83 -20.61
CA ALA A 215 9.68 -6.46 -20.42
C ALA A 215 9.58 -6.02 -18.96
N ASN A 216 8.44 -6.27 -18.32
CA ASN A 216 8.22 -5.98 -16.90
C ASN A 216 9.24 -6.71 -16.01
N THR A 217 9.50 -7.99 -16.28
CA THR A 217 10.53 -8.75 -15.57
C THR A 217 11.91 -8.09 -15.69
N THR A 218 12.31 -7.74 -16.91
CA THR A 218 13.58 -7.07 -17.17
C THR A 218 13.66 -5.73 -16.44
N VAL A 219 12.62 -4.88 -16.53
CA VAL A 219 12.56 -3.57 -15.88
C VAL A 219 12.70 -3.71 -14.36
N ILE A 220 11.97 -4.64 -13.74
CA ILE A 220 12.05 -4.85 -12.29
C ILE A 220 13.45 -5.31 -11.86
N GLU A 221 14.07 -6.22 -12.62
CA GLU A 221 15.42 -6.70 -12.33
C GLU A 221 16.49 -5.61 -12.56
N THR A 222 16.30 -4.74 -13.57
CA THR A 222 17.14 -3.55 -13.75
C THR A 222 17.03 -2.60 -12.55
N LEU A 223 15.80 -2.35 -12.08
CA LEU A 223 15.53 -1.46 -10.96
C LEU A 223 16.10 -2.01 -9.64
N ASP A 224 15.99 -3.31 -9.37
CA ASP A 224 16.61 -3.95 -8.19
C ASP A 224 18.14 -3.81 -8.24
N ALA A 225 18.75 -4.08 -9.41
CA ALA A 225 20.19 -3.97 -9.58
C ALA A 225 20.71 -2.53 -9.43
N VAL A 226 20.01 -1.55 -10.03
CA VAL A 226 20.32 -0.11 -9.89
C VAL A 226 20.14 0.31 -8.44
N SER A 227 19.02 -0.03 -7.81
CA SER A 227 18.72 0.35 -6.42
C SER A 227 19.78 -0.19 -5.46
N LYS A 228 20.28 -1.41 -5.68
CA LYS A 228 21.37 -1.99 -4.87
C LYS A 228 22.67 -1.19 -4.99
N LYS A 229 23.02 -0.75 -6.21
CA LYS A 229 24.27 0.01 -6.49
C LYS A 229 24.31 1.37 -5.78
N TYR A 230 23.16 2.03 -5.58
CA TYR A 230 23.09 3.37 -5.00
C TYR A 230 22.70 3.40 -3.50
N SER A 231 22.51 2.24 -2.86
CA SER A 231 21.98 2.15 -1.49
C SER A 231 23.01 2.41 -0.36
N ASP A 232 24.25 2.80 -0.65
CA ASP A 232 25.39 2.80 0.31
C ASP A 232 25.32 3.77 1.52
N GLN A 233 24.23 4.52 1.72
CA GLN A 233 24.03 5.32 2.92
C GLN A 233 23.34 4.50 4.04
N ARG A 234 23.90 4.51 5.26
CA ARG A 234 23.49 3.64 6.40
C ARG A 234 21.98 3.59 6.69
N ASN A 235 21.23 4.68 6.47
CA ASN A 235 19.78 4.71 6.68
C ASN A 235 18.97 4.16 5.49
N ILE A 236 19.47 4.30 4.27
CA ILE A 236 18.80 3.86 3.04
C ILE A 236 18.81 2.33 2.94
N VAL A 237 19.88 1.67 3.40
CA VAL A 237 20.00 0.20 3.39
C VAL A 237 18.86 -0.48 4.15
N ARG A 238 18.43 0.06 5.30
CA ARG A 238 17.36 -0.52 6.12
C ARG A 238 16.01 -0.47 5.40
N ILE A 239 15.68 0.70 4.84
CA ILE A 239 14.44 0.92 4.07
C ILE A 239 14.45 0.06 2.81
N TYR A 240 15.56 0.05 2.08
CA TYR A 240 15.75 -0.76 0.88
C TYR A 240 15.52 -2.25 1.16
N ASN A 241 16.14 -2.81 2.21
CA ASN A 241 16.00 -4.24 2.51
C ASN A 241 14.56 -4.68 2.81
N ARG A 242 13.73 -3.80 3.39
CA ARG A 242 12.30 -4.09 3.58
C ARG A 242 11.49 -3.92 2.30
N LEU A 243 11.68 -2.82 1.58
CA LEU A 243 11.01 -2.59 0.30
C LEU A 243 11.37 -3.67 -0.74
N ARG A 244 12.58 -4.21 -0.67
CA ARG A 244 13.04 -5.32 -1.51
C ARG A 244 12.16 -6.57 -1.35
N LYS A 245 11.57 -6.81 -0.17
CA LYS A 245 10.61 -7.91 0.05
C LYS A 245 9.32 -7.72 -0.74
N LEU A 246 8.97 -6.49 -1.13
CA LEU A 246 7.82 -6.19 -1.98
C LEU A 246 8.09 -6.46 -3.46
N ILE A 247 9.34 -6.50 -3.91
CA ILE A 247 9.69 -6.67 -5.33
C ILE A 247 9.09 -7.95 -5.93
N PRO A 248 9.19 -9.14 -5.30
CA PRO A 248 8.56 -10.35 -5.83
C PRO A 248 7.04 -10.22 -5.95
N LEU A 249 6.38 -9.58 -4.96
CA LEU A 249 4.94 -9.35 -4.99
C LEU A 249 4.55 -8.36 -6.09
N ALA A 250 5.29 -7.25 -6.23
CA ALA A 250 5.09 -6.26 -7.29
C ALA A 250 5.22 -6.91 -8.67
N LYS A 251 6.25 -7.74 -8.86
CA LYS A 251 6.47 -8.51 -10.09
C LYS A 251 5.27 -9.40 -10.41
N ARG A 252 4.77 -10.18 -9.43
CA ARG A 252 3.59 -11.04 -9.60
C ARG A 252 2.32 -10.24 -9.87
N CYS A 253 2.08 -9.15 -9.16
CA CYS A 253 0.89 -8.31 -9.37
C CYS A 253 0.88 -7.70 -10.77
N LEU A 254 2.03 -7.19 -11.25
CA LEU A 254 2.16 -6.66 -12.60
C LEU A 254 2.04 -7.76 -13.67
N GLU A 255 2.64 -8.94 -13.46
CA GLU A 255 2.44 -10.10 -14.34
C GLU A 255 0.96 -10.45 -14.47
N TYR A 256 0.23 -10.58 -13.35
CA TYR A 256 -1.20 -10.88 -13.37
C TYR A 256 -2.03 -9.75 -13.99
N ALA A 257 -1.71 -8.49 -13.72
CA ALA A 257 -2.40 -7.35 -14.34
C ALA A 257 -2.24 -7.37 -15.87
N ILE A 258 -1.04 -7.68 -16.38
CA ILE A 258 -0.78 -7.83 -17.81
C ILE A 258 -1.55 -9.03 -18.38
N TYR A 259 -1.56 -10.18 -17.70
CA TYR A 259 -2.30 -11.36 -18.15
C TYR A 259 -3.81 -11.10 -18.22
N ILE A 260 -4.38 -10.47 -17.19
CA ILE A 260 -5.81 -10.13 -17.15
C ILE A 260 -6.15 -9.11 -18.23
N THR A 261 -5.32 -8.08 -18.41
CA THR A 261 -5.53 -7.09 -19.47
C THR A 261 -5.48 -7.76 -20.85
N THR A 262 -4.50 -8.62 -21.08
CA THR A 262 -4.35 -9.38 -22.33
C THR A 262 -5.58 -10.27 -22.58
N ALA A 263 -6.01 -11.03 -21.57
CA ALA A 263 -7.19 -11.87 -21.66
C ALA A 263 -8.46 -11.04 -21.93
N THR A 264 -8.62 -9.91 -21.24
CA THR A 264 -9.75 -9.00 -21.44
C THR A 264 -9.80 -8.46 -22.86
N LEU A 265 -8.66 -8.04 -23.41
CA LEU A 265 -8.57 -7.56 -24.79
C LEU A 265 -8.88 -8.66 -25.81
N VAL A 266 -8.46 -9.90 -25.56
CA VAL A 266 -8.82 -11.06 -26.41
C VAL A 266 -10.32 -11.35 -26.34
N VAL A 267 -10.89 -11.35 -25.13
CA VAL A 267 -12.32 -11.58 -24.88
C VAL A 267 -13.18 -10.54 -25.63
N GLN A 268 -12.76 -9.27 -25.67
CA GLN A 268 -13.46 -8.22 -26.43
C GLN A 268 -13.47 -8.43 -27.95
N LYS A 269 -12.55 -9.24 -28.50
CA LYS A 269 -12.50 -9.55 -29.94
C LYS A 269 -13.44 -10.67 -30.35
N VAL A 270 -13.98 -11.42 -29.40
CA VAL A 270 -14.82 -12.59 -29.65
C VAL A 270 -16.22 -12.31 -29.11
N ASP A 271 -17.15 -11.98 -30.01
CA ASP A 271 -18.53 -11.54 -29.68
C ASP A 271 -19.23 -12.45 -28.66
N PHE A 272 -19.03 -13.77 -28.77
CA PHE A 272 -19.64 -14.77 -27.87
C PHE A 272 -19.24 -14.62 -26.39
N ILE A 273 -17.99 -14.22 -26.12
CA ILE A 273 -17.46 -14.09 -24.75
C ILE A 273 -17.29 -12.62 -24.32
N ALA A 274 -17.55 -11.65 -25.20
CA ALA A 274 -17.33 -10.23 -24.95
C ALA A 274 -18.04 -9.70 -23.69
N SER A 275 -19.14 -10.34 -23.28
CA SER A 275 -19.86 -10.04 -22.03
C SER A 275 -19.01 -10.21 -20.76
N LEU A 276 -17.92 -10.98 -20.82
CA LEU A 276 -17.01 -11.21 -19.69
C LEU A 276 -15.97 -10.10 -19.51
N ALA A 277 -15.79 -9.22 -20.51
CA ALA A 277 -14.76 -8.18 -20.47
C ALA A 277 -14.83 -7.24 -19.25
N PRO A 278 -16.01 -6.82 -18.75
CA PRO A 278 -16.10 -5.96 -17.56
C PRO A 278 -15.51 -6.59 -16.29
N TYR A 279 -15.55 -7.92 -16.14
CA TYR A 279 -14.98 -8.60 -14.99
C TYR A 279 -13.45 -8.54 -14.96
N GLY A 280 -12.82 -8.34 -16.12
CA GLY A 280 -11.37 -8.11 -16.21
C GLY A 280 -10.93 -6.85 -15.47
N LEU A 281 -11.69 -5.74 -15.63
CA LEU A 281 -11.42 -4.49 -14.93
C LEU A 281 -11.60 -4.64 -13.41
N LEU A 282 -12.66 -5.33 -12.97
CA LEU A 282 -12.89 -5.62 -11.55
C LEU A 282 -11.72 -6.42 -10.95
N SER A 283 -11.24 -7.42 -11.69
CA SER A 283 -10.12 -8.26 -11.25
C SER A 283 -8.82 -7.46 -11.11
N LEU A 284 -8.57 -6.52 -12.04
CA LEU A 284 -7.41 -5.62 -11.98
C LEU A 284 -7.48 -4.68 -10.77
N GLN A 285 -8.66 -4.12 -10.48
CA GLN A 285 -8.87 -3.28 -9.30
C GLN A 285 -8.61 -4.05 -7.99
N ILE A 286 -9.10 -5.29 -7.89
CA ILE A 286 -8.86 -6.16 -6.72
C ILE A 286 -7.37 -6.44 -6.52
N ILE A 287 -6.64 -6.78 -7.60
CA ILE A 287 -5.18 -6.97 -7.53
C ILE A 287 -4.47 -5.69 -7.06
N GLY A 288 -4.90 -4.54 -7.58
CA GLY A 288 -4.39 -3.23 -7.15
C GLY A 288 -4.61 -2.98 -5.66
N ILE A 289 -5.81 -3.26 -5.15
CA ILE A 289 -6.15 -3.13 -3.72
C ILE A 289 -5.28 -4.05 -2.86
N ILE A 290 -5.10 -5.32 -3.25
CA ILE A 290 -4.25 -6.28 -2.53
C ILE A 290 -2.79 -5.82 -2.52
N PHE A 291 -2.29 -5.32 -3.65
CA PHE A 291 -0.93 -4.78 -3.75
C PHE A 291 -0.75 -3.57 -2.83
N MET A 292 -1.66 -2.59 -2.89
CA MET A 292 -1.62 -1.40 -2.05
C MET A 292 -1.72 -1.75 -0.56
N SER A 293 -2.57 -2.70 -0.19
CA SER A 293 -2.68 -3.20 1.19
C SER A 293 -1.32 -3.71 1.72
N ARG A 294 -0.60 -4.50 0.90
CA ARG A 294 0.74 -5.00 1.26
C ARG A 294 1.78 -3.88 1.38
N VAL A 295 1.74 -2.89 0.49
CA VAL A 295 2.62 -1.71 0.55
C VAL A 295 2.37 -0.92 1.83
N VAL A 296 1.11 -0.62 2.15
CA VAL A 296 0.73 0.09 3.39
C VAL A 296 1.15 -0.70 4.63
N GLN A 297 1.04 -2.03 4.59
CA GLN A 297 1.47 -2.88 5.70
C GLN A 297 3.00 -2.80 5.95
N GLU A 298 3.83 -2.92 4.91
CA GLU A 298 5.28 -2.84 5.08
C GLU A 298 5.74 -1.43 5.50
N ILE A 299 5.15 -0.38 4.93
CA ILE A 299 5.44 1.01 5.32
C ILE A 299 4.97 1.26 6.76
N GLY A 300 3.77 0.80 7.14
CA GLY A 300 3.25 0.95 8.49
C GLY A 300 4.13 0.25 9.53
N GLN A 301 4.63 -0.94 9.22
CA GLN A 301 5.56 -1.66 10.10
C GLN A 301 6.92 -0.98 10.22
N LEU A 302 7.43 -0.37 9.14
CA LEU A 302 8.64 0.45 9.18
C LEU A 302 8.48 1.66 10.09
N LEU A 303 7.38 2.41 9.95
CA LEU A 303 7.10 3.58 10.78
C LEU A 303 6.92 3.20 12.25
N LEU A 304 6.22 2.10 12.51
CA LEU A 304 6.01 1.59 13.86
C LEU A 304 7.33 1.25 14.55
N GLU A 305 8.23 0.56 13.84
CA GLU A 305 9.55 0.24 14.35
C GLU A 305 10.42 1.48 14.53
N GLU A 306 10.40 2.42 13.59
CA GLU A 306 11.18 3.65 13.70
C GLU A 306 10.74 4.50 14.89
N VAL A 307 9.43 4.61 15.15
CA VAL A 307 8.90 5.33 16.32
C VAL A 307 9.25 4.62 17.63
N LEU A 308 9.13 3.29 17.68
CA LEU A 308 9.37 2.49 18.89
C LEU A 308 10.85 2.20 19.18
N LEU A 309 11.73 2.25 18.17
CA LEU A 309 13.18 1.99 18.31
C LEU A 309 14.02 3.27 18.42
N ARG A 310 13.40 4.45 18.30
CA ARG A 310 14.12 5.74 18.36
C ARG A 310 14.48 6.18 19.78
N GLU A 311 13.92 5.56 20.81
CA GLU A 311 14.39 5.75 22.19
C GLU A 311 15.73 5.06 22.41
N SER A 312 16.71 5.84 22.88
CA SER A 312 18.10 5.41 23.10
C SER A 312 18.17 4.21 24.04
N ASP A 313 18.65 3.09 23.50
CA ASP A 313 18.85 1.78 24.16
C ASP A 313 19.89 1.83 25.30
N THR A 314 19.58 2.46 26.42
CA THR A 314 20.45 2.41 27.63
C THR A 314 19.89 1.57 28.78
N ASP A 315 18.63 1.12 28.72
CA ASP A 315 17.97 0.41 29.81
C ASP A 315 17.34 -0.94 29.38
N ASP A 316 17.71 -2.03 30.05
CA ASP A 316 17.29 -3.40 29.71
C ASP A 316 15.78 -3.64 29.95
N LEU A 317 15.18 -2.92 30.90
CA LEU A 317 13.73 -2.97 31.16
C LEU A 317 12.92 -2.36 30.00
N SER A 318 13.43 -1.28 29.41
CA SER A 318 12.83 -0.63 28.25
C SER A 318 12.83 -1.54 27.02
N LYS A 319 13.89 -2.34 26.83
CA LYS A 319 13.96 -3.37 25.78
C LYS A 319 12.93 -4.48 25.97
N GLN A 320 12.79 -5.02 27.19
CA GLN A 320 11.82 -6.08 27.48
C GLN A 320 10.37 -5.63 27.25
N ARG A 321 10.02 -4.40 27.66
CA ARG A 321 8.70 -3.82 27.40
C ARG A 321 8.45 -3.71 25.90
N ARG A 322 9.44 -3.24 25.12
CA ARG A 322 9.33 -3.09 23.67
C ARG A 322 9.10 -4.41 22.95
N GLU A 323 9.83 -5.47 23.30
CA GLU A 323 9.64 -6.82 22.73
C GLU A 323 8.24 -7.38 23.00
N THR A 324 7.58 -6.92 24.07
CA THR A 324 6.21 -7.33 24.41
C THR A 324 5.16 -6.51 23.67
N PHE A 325 5.33 -5.19 23.56
CA PHE A 325 4.36 -4.29 22.93
C PHE A 325 4.42 -4.28 21.40
N LEU A 326 5.62 -4.40 20.82
CA LEU A 326 5.82 -4.30 19.37
C LEU A 326 4.99 -5.34 18.58
N PRO A 327 4.96 -6.63 18.95
CA PRO A 327 4.13 -7.62 18.25
C PRO A 327 2.63 -7.35 18.34
N LEU A 328 2.16 -6.77 19.45
CA LEU A 328 0.75 -6.43 19.66
C LEU A 328 0.31 -5.31 18.70
N PHE A 329 1.08 -4.22 18.62
CA PHE A 329 0.79 -3.12 17.69
C PHE A 329 0.91 -3.55 16.23
N GLN A 330 1.91 -4.37 15.88
CA GLN A 330 2.06 -4.93 14.54
C GLN A 330 0.86 -5.79 14.15
N SER A 331 0.37 -6.62 15.07
CA SER A 331 -0.80 -7.47 14.84
C SER A 331 -2.07 -6.63 14.70
N CYS A 332 -2.29 -5.66 15.58
CA CYS A 332 -3.45 -4.75 15.51
C CYS A 332 -3.48 -4.00 14.18
N THR A 333 -2.37 -3.37 13.79
CA THR A 333 -2.24 -2.64 12.52
C THR A 333 -2.51 -3.56 11.32
N LYS A 334 -1.97 -4.79 11.34
CA LYS A 334 -2.19 -5.79 10.29
C LYS A 334 -3.68 -6.15 10.15
N TYR A 335 -4.39 -6.41 11.25
CA TYR A 335 -5.81 -6.73 11.21
C TYR A 335 -6.67 -5.56 10.74
N LEU A 336 -6.35 -4.33 11.15
CA LEU A 336 -7.03 -3.12 10.67
C LEU A 336 -6.86 -2.94 9.15
N ILE A 337 -5.64 -3.11 8.64
CA ILE A 337 -5.37 -3.03 7.20
C ILE A 337 -6.13 -4.12 6.44
N TYR A 338 -6.12 -5.36 6.92
CA TYR A 338 -6.86 -6.46 6.29
C TYR A 338 -8.37 -6.25 6.28
N PHE A 339 -8.92 -5.72 7.38
CA PHE A 339 -10.32 -5.35 7.46
C PHE A 339 -10.68 -4.26 6.44
N GLY A 340 -9.91 -3.17 6.37
CA GLY A 340 -10.09 -2.12 5.38
C GLY A 340 -9.93 -2.61 3.93
N THR A 341 -9.01 -3.55 3.71
CA THR A 341 -8.81 -4.21 2.40
C THR A 341 -10.05 -5.00 1.99
N GLY A 342 -10.65 -5.75 2.93
CA GLY A 342 -11.91 -6.48 2.71
C GLY A 342 -13.04 -5.55 2.29
N ILE A 343 -13.23 -4.43 3.00
CA ILE A 343 -14.23 -3.40 2.66
C ILE A 343 -14.00 -2.84 1.25
N ALA A 344 -12.76 -2.49 0.91
CA ALA A 344 -12.43 -1.95 -0.41
C ALA A 344 -12.73 -2.97 -1.54
N ILE A 345 -12.48 -4.26 -1.30
CA ILE A 345 -12.83 -5.33 -2.25
C ILE A 345 -14.35 -5.43 -2.40
N LEU A 346 -15.12 -5.42 -1.31
CA LEU A 346 -16.59 -5.46 -1.35
C LEU A 346 -17.16 -4.31 -2.19
N TYR A 347 -16.67 -3.09 -1.94
CA TYR A 347 -17.07 -1.91 -2.71
C TYR A 347 -16.78 -2.07 -4.20
N THR A 348 -15.61 -2.63 -4.54
CA THR A 348 -15.20 -2.89 -5.93
C THR A 348 -16.14 -3.86 -6.65
N ILE A 349 -16.57 -4.92 -5.98
CA ILE A 349 -17.54 -5.89 -6.53
C ILE A 349 -19.00 -5.42 -6.42
N LYS A 350 -19.23 -4.14 -6.09
CA LYS A 350 -20.55 -3.51 -5.95
C LYS A 350 -21.43 -4.13 -4.86
N ILE A 351 -20.81 -4.69 -3.83
CA ILE A 351 -21.49 -5.09 -2.60
C ILE A 351 -21.37 -3.94 -1.60
N ASP A 352 -22.50 -3.44 -1.12
CA ASP A 352 -22.54 -2.34 -0.15
C ASP A 352 -21.90 -2.77 1.19
N PRO A 353 -20.77 -2.16 1.62
CA PRO A 353 -20.14 -2.50 2.89
C PRO A 353 -20.82 -1.85 4.10
N THR A 354 -21.83 -0.99 3.91
CA THR A 354 -22.51 -0.24 4.97
C THR A 354 -23.01 -1.12 6.12
N PRO A 355 -23.63 -2.30 5.92
CA PRO A 355 -24.05 -3.15 7.03
C PRO A 355 -22.89 -3.68 7.88
N ILE A 356 -21.75 -4.01 7.25
CA ILE A 356 -20.55 -4.47 7.96
C ILE A 356 -19.94 -3.31 8.76
N LEU A 357 -19.86 -2.13 8.14
CA LEU A 357 -19.40 -0.91 8.79
C LEU A 357 -20.30 -0.54 9.98
N ALA A 358 -21.62 -0.67 9.86
CA ALA A 358 -22.56 -0.44 10.95
C ALA A 358 -22.34 -1.43 12.11
N GLY A 359 -22.18 -2.73 11.81
CA GLY A 359 -21.90 -3.75 12.82
C GLY A 359 -20.56 -3.52 13.54
N VAL A 360 -19.51 -3.19 12.79
CA VAL A 360 -18.20 -2.81 13.37
C VAL A 360 -18.27 -1.50 14.13
N GLY A 361 -19.12 -0.56 13.73
CA GLY A 361 -19.40 0.65 14.49
C GLY A 361 -19.93 0.34 15.89
N ILE A 362 -20.91 -0.56 16.01
CA ILE A 362 -21.44 -1.01 17.31
C ILE A 362 -20.37 -1.74 18.14
N LEU A 363 -19.61 -2.65 17.53
CA LEU A 363 -18.49 -3.32 18.21
C LEU A 363 -17.43 -2.31 18.67
N GLY A 364 -17.14 -1.30 17.85
CA GLY A 364 -16.22 -0.21 18.15
C GLY A 364 -16.70 0.63 19.34
N LEU A 365 -18.00 0.91 19.45
CA LEU A 365 -18.58 1.56 20.62
C LEU A 365 -18.36 0.74 21.88
N THR A 366 -18.61 -0.58 21.84
CA THR A 366 -18.38 -1.46 23.00
C THR A 366 -16.91 -1.49 23.42
N ILE A 367 -15.98 -1.60 22.46
CA ILE A 367 -14.54 -1.55 22.75
C ILE A 367 -14.16 -0.17 23.30
N GLY A 368 -14.70 0.90 22.74
CA GLY A 368 -14.49 2.28 23.20
C GLY A 368 -14.97 2.48 24.64
N MET A 369 -16.15 1.96 24.99
CA MET A 369 -16.66 1.98 26.36
C MET A 369 -15.76 1.18 27.32
N GLY A 370 -15.20 0.05 26.87
CA GLY A 370 -14.22 -0.72 27.65
C GLY A 370 -12.89 0.02 27.87
N ALA A 371 -12.50 0.87 26.92
CA ALA A 371 -11.28 1.67 26.97
C ALA A 371 -11.48 3.10 27.51
N GLN A 372 -12.71 3.46 27.89
CA GLN A 372 -13.07 4.83 28.30
C GLN A 372 -12.16 5.36 29.42
N SER A 373 -11.92 4.53 30.44
CA SER A 373 -11.07 4.87 31.59
C SER A 373 -9.63 5.24 31.19
N LEU A 374 -9.08 4.56 30.18
CA LEU A 374 -7.74 4.82 29.69
C LEU A 374 -7.66 6.18 28.98
N VAL A 375 -8.70 6.54 28.22
CA VAL A 375 -8.76 7.84 27.54
C VAL A 375 -8.90 8.96 28.58
N GLU A 376 -9.75 8.78 29.59
CA GLU A 376 -9.90 9.72 30.71
C GLU A 376 -8.57 9.94 31.43
N ASP A 377 -7.81 8.88 31.71
CA ASP A 377 -6.49 8.98 32.33
C ASP A 377 -5.51 9.82 31.50
N ILE A 378 -5.46 9.61 30.18
CA ILE A 378 -4.54 10.34 29.30
C ILE A 378 -4.93 11.82 29.20
N VAL A 379 -6.22 12.11 29.07
CA VAL A 379 -6.72 13.49 28.98
C VAL A 379 -6.45 14.23 30.30
N ALA A 380 -6.74 13.61 31.45
CA ALA A 380 -6.45 14.19 32.75
C ALA A 380 -4.93 14.40 32.94
N GLY A 381 -4.11 13.43 32.55
CA GLY A 381 -2.66 13.54 32.59
C GLY A 381 -2.10 14.67 31.73
N PHE A 382 -2.67 14.86 30.53
CA PHE A 382 -2.33 15.99 29.67
C PHE A 382 -2.64 17.33 30.34
N PHE A 383 -3.82 17.49 30.96
CA PHE A 383 -4.18 18.74 31.64
C PHE A 383 -3.33 19.01 32.87
N ILE A 384 -2.99 17.99 33.67
CA ILE A 384 -2.05 18.12 34.81
C ILE A 384 -0.71 18.72 34.33
N LEU A 385 -0.18 18.23 33.21
CA LEU A 385 1.08 18.71 32.64
C LEU A 385 0.95 20.06 31.94
N PHE A 386 -0.15 20.30 31.23
CA PHE A 386 -0.36 21.52 30.46
C PHE A 386 -0.65 22.73 31.34
N GLU A 387 -1.45 22.55 32.40
CA GLU A 387 -1.83 23.60 33.33
C GLU A 387 -0.87 23.72 34.54
N ASN A 388 0.09 22.79 34.66
CA ASN A 388 1.07 22.72 35.75
C ASN A 388 0.42 22.74 37.14
N TYR A 389 -0.64 21.95 37.37
CA TYR A 389 -1.30 21.87 38.68
C TYR A 389 -0.33 21.50 39.81
N TYR A 390 0.62 20.63 39.50
CA TYR A 390 1.77 20.31 40.34
C TYR A 390 2.90 19.76 39.46
N LEU A 391 4.13 19.91 39.94
CA LEU A 391 5.34 19.47 39.25
C LEU A 391 6.01 18.33 40.01
N VAL A 392 6.91 17.62 39.34
CA VAL A 392 7.76 16.61 39.99
C VAL A 392 8.62 17.30 41.05
N GLY A 393 8.51 16.82 42.29
CA GLY A 393 9.15 17.41 43.48
C GLY A 393 8.20 18.19 44.38
N ASP A 394 6.98 18.51 43.94
CA ASP A 394 6.00 19.19 44.79
C ASP A 394 5.46 18.27 45.89
N PHE A 395 5.15 18.84 47.06
CA PHE A 395 4.42 18.17 48.13
C PHE A 395 2.94 18.46 47.95
N VAL A 396 2.20 17.41 47.60
CA VAL A 396 0.79 17.51 47.24
C VAL A 396 -0.04 16.55 48.07
N GLU A 397 -1.29 16.91 48.29
CA GLU A 397 -2.32 16.00 48.76
C GLU A 397 -3.33 15.76 47.65
N ILE A 398 -3.49 14.48 47.28
CA ILE A 398 -4.42 14.04 46.23
C ILE A 398 -5.31 12.95 46.84
N ASN A 399 -6.62 13.17 46.86
CA ASN A 399 -7.61 12.23 47.40
C ASN A 399 -7.29 11.72 48.82
N GLY A 400 -6.79 12.59 49.70
CA GLY A 400 -6.39 12.25 51.07
C GLY A 400 -5.05 11.50 51.20
N VAL A 401 -4.28 11.38 50.11
CA VAL A 401 -2.90 10.87 50.13
C VAL A 401 -1.94 12.04 49.96
N SER A 402 -1.20 12.37 51.01
CA SER A 402 -0.15 13.40 50.98
C SER A 402 1.21 12.80 50.67
N GLY A 403 2.05 13.51 49.92
CA GLY A 403 3.43 13.11 49.66
C GLY A 403 4.13 13.90 48.57
N PHE A 404 5.38 13.52 48.27
CA PHE A 404 6.16 14.16 47.22
C PHE A 404 5.88 13.51 45.86
N VAL A 405 5.62 14.32 44.84
CA VAL A 405 5.46 13.83 43.46
C VAL A 405 6.80 13.33 42.94
N THR A 406 6.90 12.03 42.68
CA THR A 406 8.14 11.39 42.17
C THR A 406 8.16 11.27 40.65
N GLY A 407 7.00 11.26 40.01
CA GLY A 407 6.91 11.21 38.56
C GLY A 407 5.48 11.37 38.06
N ILE A 408 5.34 12.04 36.92
CA ILE A 408 4.07 12.22 36.22
C ILE A 408 4.20 11.48 34.88
N GLU A 409 3.45 10.39 34.73
CA GLU A 409 3.32 9.66 33.48
C GLU A 409 2.01 10.05 32.77
N LEU A 410 1.88 9.73 31.49
CA LEU A 410 0.68 10.01 30.69
C LEU A 410 -0.62 9.53 31.36
N ARG A 411 -0.59 8.37 32.02
CA ARG A 411 -1.77 7.72 32.61
C ARG A 411 -1.82 7.79 34.14
N THR A 412 -0.68 7.99 34.79
CA THR A 412 -0.57 7.87 36.26
C THR A 412 0.39 8.87 36.85
N THR A 413 0.07 9.37 38.04
CA THR A 413 0.94 10.17 38.88
C THR A 413 1.48 9.30 40.02
N ARG A 414 2.77 9.41 40.31
CA ARG A 414 3.42 8.69 41.42
C ARG A 414 3.73 9.64 42.57
N ILE A 415 3.25 9.31 43.76
CA ILE A 415 3.52 10.04 45.00
C ILE A 415 4.31 9.13 45.94
N ASN A 416 5.36 9.66 46.57
CA ASN A 416 6.10 8.96 47.61
C ASN A 416 5.87 9.61 48.97
N TYR A 417 5.51 8.79 49.96
CA TYR A 417 5.38 9.20 51.35
C TYR A 417 5.70 8.02 52.27
N GLU A 418 6.54 8.24 53.29
CA GLU A 418 6.93 7.22 54.28
C GLU A 418 7.35 5.86 53.67
N ASP A 419 8.27 5.89 52.70
CA ASP A 419 8.77 4.72 51.97
C ASP A 419 7.70 3.94 51.15
N LYS A 420 6.48 4.49 51.02
CA LYS A 420 5.42 3.95 50.16
C LYS A 420 5.34 4.74 48.86
N ASN A 421 5.18 4.02 47.75
CA ASN A 421 4.93 4.60 46.43
C ASN A 421 3.46 4.40 46.06
N TYR A 422 2.69 5.48 46.07
CA TYR A 422 1.31 5.50 45.61
C TYR A 422 1.28 5.76 44.11
N ILE A 423 0.54 4.92 43.38
CA ILE A 423 0.30 5.07 41.94
C ILE A 423 -1.16 5.45 41.78
N ILE A 424 -1.40 6.70 41.41
CA ILE A 424 -2.74 7.25 41.25
C ILE A 424 -3.02 7.38 39.76
N HIS A 425 -4.18 6.90 39.33
CA HIS A 425 -4.68 7.11 37.98
C HIS A 425 -5.02 8.58 37.80
N ASN A 426 -4.56 9.18 36.69
CA ASN A 426 -4.75 10.60 36.48
C ASN A 426 -6.24 11.00 36.44
N ARG A 427 -7.14 10.10 35.98
CA ARG A 427 -8.59 10.36 36.01
C ARG A 427 -9.18 10.45 37.42
N ASP A 428 -8.53 9.83 38.40
CA ASP A 428 -9.01 9.79 39.78
C ASP A 428 -8.58 11.05 40.54
N VAL A 429 -7.70 11.90 39.97
CA VAL A 429 -7.25 13.16 40.57
C VAL A 429 -8.40 14.18 40.49
N LYS A 430 -9.08 14.40 41.62
CA LYS A 430 -10.21 15.35 41.71
C LYS A 430 -9.82 16.59 42.51
N ASP A 431 -9.46 16.37 43.76
CA ASP A 431 -9.06 17.43 44.68
C ASP A 431 -7.54 17.42 44.82
N ILE A 432 -6.93 18.56 44.53
CA ILE A 432 -5.48 18.77 44.59
C ILE A 432 -5.22 19.88 45.58
N VAL A 433 -4.47 19.59 46.64
CA VAL A 433 -3.90 20.61 47.51
C VAL A 433 -2.41 20.64 47.27
N ASN A 434 -1.94 21.68 46.59
CA ASN A 434 -0.51 21.91 46.38
C ASN A 434 0.04 22.72 47.55
N HIS A 435 0.82 22.08 48.42
CA HIS A 435 1.47 22.76 49.55
C HIS A 435 2.82 23.38 49.17
N SER A 436 3.23 23.27 47.89
CA SER A 436 4.54 23.68 47.33
C SER A 436 4.56 25.05 46.66
N SER A 437 3.45 25.82 46.60
CA SER A 437 3.46 27.16 46.01
C SER A 437 3.92 28.25 47.00
N TYR A 438 3.19 28.40 48.10
CA TYR A 438 3.57 29.21 49.26
C TYR A 438 2.76 28.72 50.45
N SER A 439 3.17 29.03 51.67
CA SER A 439 2.43 28.63 52.86
C SER A 439 2.44 29.75 53.89
N ASN A 440 1.35 29.89 54.62
CA ASN A 440 1.20 30.93 55.63
C ASN A 440 1.54 30.38 57.01
N ALA A 441 2.50 31.00 57.69
CA ALA A 441 2.73 30.80 59.11
C ALA A 441 1.79 31.72 59.89
N VAL A 442 0.77 31.13 60.51
CA VAL A 442 -0.32 31.87 61.18
C VAL A 442 -0.19 31.76 62.70
N VAL A 443 -0.17 32.89 63.40
CA VAL A 443 -0.19 32.95 64.87
C VAL A 443 -1.38 33.79 65.33
N MET A 444 -2.25 33.19 66.15
CA MET A 444 -3.42 33.86 66.73
C MET A 444 -3.09 34.43 68.12
N LEU A 445 -3.35 35.72 68.32
CA LEU A 445 -3.04 36.43 69.56
C LEU A 445 -4.30 36.98 70.20
N LYS A 446 -4.48 36.74 71.51
CA LYS A 446 -5.55 37.37 72.30
C LYS A 446 -5.02 38.64 72.97
N ILE A 447 -5.51 39.78 72.54
CA ILE A 447 -5.12 41.12 73.00
C ILE A 447 -6.21 41.69 73.91
N PRO A 448 -5.92 42.06 75.17
CA PRO A 448 -6.88 42.76 76.02
C PRO A 448 -7.29 44.12 75.46
N TYR A 449 -8.56 44.54 75.62
CA TYR A 449 -9.07 45.83 75.12
C TYR A 449 -8.31 47.05 75.65
N GLN A 450 -7.64 46.92 76.79
CA GLN A 450 -6.87 48.00 77.40
C GLN A 450 -5.60 48.35 76.61
N VAL A 451 -5.14 47.44 75.73
CA VAL A 451 -3.94 47.63 74.90
C VAL A 451 -4.32 48.36 73.61
N LYS A 452 -3.61 49.44 73.30
CA LYS A 452 -3.84 50.18 72.04
C LYS A 452 -3.30 49.38 70.86
N MET A 453 -4.10 49.22 69.81
CA MET A 453 -3.69 48.52 68.58
C MET A 453 -2.45 49.15 67.91
N SER A 454 -2.23 50.45 68.08
CA SER A 454 -1.00 51.10 67.59
C SER A 454 0.27 50.51 68.22
N GLN A 455 0.23 50.17 69.52
CA GLN A 455 1.36 49.55 70.23
C GLN A 455 1.56 48.10 69.79
N VAL A 456 0.47 47.38 69.53
CA VAL A 456 0.50 46.01 69.01
C VAL A 456 1.16 45.98 67.62
N ASN A 457 0.76 46.90 66.74
CA ASN A 457 1.36 47.01 65.40
C ASN A 457 2.87 47.27 65.47
N GLU A 458 3.32 48.19 66.32
CA GLU A 458 4.75 48.49 66.50
C GLU A 458 5.56 47.28 66.99
N ILE A 459 5.00 46.50 67.93
CA ILE A 459 5.65 45.30 68.46
C ILE A 459 5.73 44.22 67.38
N ILE A 460 4.62 43.94 66.67
CA ILE A 460 4.57 42.94 65.61
C ILE A 460 5.47 43.34 64.43
N GLU A 461 5.53 44.62 64.06
CA GLU A 461 6.44 45.09 63.01
C GLU A 461 7.92 44.89 63.40
N LYS A 462 8.27 45.15 64.67
CA LYS A 462 9.61 44.91 65.20
C LYS A 462 9.98 43.42 65.21
N VAL A 463 9.03 42.56 65.60
CA VAL A 463 9.21 41.10 65.56
C VAL A 463 9.33 40.60 64.13
N GLY A 464 8.48 41.07 63.22
CA GLY A 464 8.52 40.73 61.80
C GLY A 464 9.84 41.10 61.14
N LYS A 465 10.40 42.28 61.45
CA LYS A 465 11.75 42.68 60.99
C LYS A 465 12.84 41.75 61.51
N LYS A 466 12.83 41.42 62.81
CA LYS A 466 13.78 40.47 63.41
C LYS A 466 13.63 39.05 62.82
N LEU A 467 12.41 38.62 62.54
CA LEU A 467 12.14 37.32 61.93
C LEU A 467 12.68 37.29 60.49
N LEU A 468 12.46 38.35 59.72
CA LEU A 468 12.97 38.50 58.36
C LEU A 468 14.50 38.52 58.32
N GLU A 469 15.16 39.19 59.27
CA GLU A 469 16.63 39.20 59.37
C GLU A 469 17.19 37.80 59.65
N ASN A 470 16.57 37.06 60.58
CA ASN A 470 17.06 35.75 61.01
C ASN A 470 16.68 34.59 60.07
N TYR A 471 15.59 34.72 59.30
CA TYR A 471 15.02 33.67 58.45
C TYR A 471 14.70 34.15 57.02
N SER A 472 15.48 35.10 56.51
CA SER A 472 15.30 35.70 55.15
C SER A 472 15.22 34.67 54.02
N GLU A 473 15.90 33.52 54.16
CA GLU A 473 15.85 32.45 53.16
C GLU A 473 14.51 31.72 53.11
N ASP A 474 13.73 31.73 54.19
CA ASP A 474 12.48 30.99 54.32
C ASP A 474 11.23 31.88 54.22
N ILE A 475 11.37 33.21 54.26
CA ILE A 475 10.25 34.18 54.23
C ILE A 475 10.09 34.77 52.82
N ILE A 476 8.84 34.81 52.33
CA ILE A 476 8.47 35.40 51.03
C ILE A 476 7.93 36.81 51.22
N GLU A 477 6.96 36.97 52.13
CA GLU A 477 6.39 38.26 52.51
C GLU A 477 6.55 38.50 54.02
N PRO A 478 6.79 39.75 54.44
CA PRO A 478 7.02 40.07 55.85
C PRO A 478 5.77 39.79 56.70
N THR A 479 5.98 39.66 58.01
CA THR A 479 4.90 39.47 58.98
C THR A 479 3.95 40.67 58.98
N ILE A 480 2.66 40.40 58.78
CA ILE A 480 1.57 41.38 58.85
C ILE A 480 0.50 40.93 59.85
N ILE A 481 -0.25 41.89 60.37
CA ILE A 481 -1.52 41.60 61.05
C ILE A 481 -2.59 41.59 59.97
N GLU A 482 -3.21 40.43 59.74
CA GLU A 482 -4.21 40.26 58.68
C GLU A 482 -5.53 40.92 59.05
N GLY A 483 -5.92 40.84 60.33
CA GLY A 483 -7.13 41.47 60.83
C GLY A 483 -7.50 41.07 62.26
N VAL A 484 -8.68 41.54 62.67
CA VAL A 484 -9.36 41.11 63.90
C VAL A 484 -10.34 40.00 63.54
N GLU A 485 -10.10 38.80 64.04
CA GLU A 485 -10.92 37.61 63.79
C GLU A 485 -12.16 37.57 64.68
N GLU A 486 -12.00 37.95 65.96
CA GLU A 486 -13.07 37.86 66.95
C GLU A 486 -12.96 38.95 68.02
N PHE A 487 -14.10 39.54 68.38
CA PHE A 487 -14.25 40.39 69.57
C PHE A 487 -14.92 39.58 70.67
N SER A 488 -14.17 39.16 71.69
CA SER A 488 -14.69 38.48 72.87
C SER A 488 -14.97 39.47 74.01
N ASP A 489 -15.56 39.04 75.13
CA ASP A 489 -15.99 39.91 76.24
C ASP A 489 -14.87 40.78 76.84
N ASN A 490 -13.63 40.27 76.89
CA ASN A 490 -12.49 40.95 77.52
C ASN A 490 -11.24 41.07 76.63
N GLN A 491 -11.26 40.48 75.43
CA GLN A 491 -10.08 40.37 74.55
C GLN A 491 -10.50 40.39 73.08
N ILE A 492 -9.58 40.82 72.23
CA ILE A 492 -9.67 40.81 70.78
C ILE A 492 -8.72 39.73 70.26
N LEU A 493 -9.22 38.81 69.44
CA LEU A 493 -8.41 37.83 68.74
C LEU A 493 -7.92 38.46 67.43
N ILE A 494 -6.60 38.58 67.27
CA ILE A 494 -5.97 39.06 66.04
C ILE A 494 -5.16 37.94 65.39
N GLU A 495 -5.15 37.94 64.08
CA GLU A 495 -4.39 36.99 63.27
C GLU A 495 -3.11 37.66 62.73
N VAL A 496 -1.97 37.04 63.01
CA VAL A 496 -0.66 37.47 62.53
C VAL A 496 -0.13 36.44 61.56
N VAL A 497 0.15 36.87 60.32
CA VAL A 497 0.52 36.00 59.22
C VAL A 497 1.87 36.38 58.65
N THR A 498 2.69 35.37 58.35
CA THR A 498 3.92 35.52 57.57
C THR A 498 3.89 34.53 56.41
N GLN A 499 4.00 35.01 55.18
CA GLN A 499 4.08 34.13 54.01
C GLN A 499 5.50 33.58 53.89
N VAL A 500 5.61 32.25 53.84
CA VAL A 500 6.89 31.55 53.86
C VAL A 500 7.00 30.58 52.69
N LYS A 501 8.24 30.16 52.43
CA LYS A 501 8.52 29.11 51.49
C LYS A 501 7.78 27.84 51.87
N PRO A 502 7.37 27.07 50.84
CA PRO A 502 6.63 25.85 51.06
C PRO A 502 7.33 24.87 52.02
N GLY A 503 6.56 24.22 52.90
CA GLY A 503 7.07 23.31 53.93
C GLY A 503 7.73 23.97 55.15
N LYS A 504 7.83 25.31 55.22
CA LYS A 504 8.43 26.03 56.37
C LYS A 504 7.42 26.60 57.37
N HIS A 505 6.13 26.63 57.03
CA HIS A 505 5.09 27.27 57.83
C HIS A 505 5.04 26.80 59.29
N LEU A 506 5.11 25.49 59.56
CA LEU A 506 5.10 24.99 60.95
C LEU A 506 6.31 25.41 61.77
N ILE A 507 7.48 25.51 61.14
CA ILE A 507 8.72 25.91 61.80
C ILE A 507 8.65 27.41 62.11
N ILE A 508 8.32 28.21 61.10
CA ILE A 508 8.23 29.67 61.24
C ILE A 508 7.09 30.08 62.17
N GLN A 509 5.95 29.39 62.15
CA GLN A 509 4.84 29.63 63.08
C GLN A 509 5.27 29.48 64.55
N LYS A 510 6.03 28.43 64.87
CA LYS A 510 6.55 28.21 66.24
C LYS A 510 7.55 29.30 66.64
N VAL A 511 8.48 29.63 65.76
CA VAL A 511 9.49 30.67 65.99
C VAL A 511 8.82 32.04 66.17
N LEU A 512 7.90 32.40 65.28
CA LEU A 512 7.13 33.63 65.34
C LEU A 512 6.32 33.72 66.63
N GLY A 513 5.64 32.65 67.04
CA GLY A 513 4.89 32.61 68.30
C GLY A 513 5.77 32.85 69.54
N ILE A 514 6.99 32.30 69.56
CA ILE A 514 7.97 32.55 70.64
C ILE A 514 8.44 34.00 70.62
N MET A 515 8.85 34.52 69.46
CA MET A 515 9.34 35.89 69.34
C MET A 515 8.27 36.93 69.70
N ILE A 516 7.01 36.68 69.33
CA ILE A 516 5.88 37.53 69.72
C ILE A 516 5.71 37.49 71.24
N LYS A 517 5.70 36.29 71.85
CA LYS A 517 5.55 36.17 73.30
C LYS A 517 6.63 36.97 74.04
N GLU A 518 7.90 36.79 73.67
CA GLU A 518 9.03 37.50 74.29
C GLU A 518 8.93 39.02 74.11
N ALA A 519 8.57 39.50 72.91
CA ALA A 519 8.47 40.92 72.62
C ALA A 519 7.33 41.63 73.39
N PHE A 520 6.25 40.93 73.69
CA PHE A 520 5.16 41.46 74.52
C PHE A 520 5.46 41.41 76.02
N GLU A 521 6.20 40.38 76.49
CA GLU A 521 6.74 40.34 77.85
C GLU A 521 7.70 41.51 78.10
N GLU A 522 8.59 41.81 77.15
CA GLU A 522 9.48 43.00 77.21
C GLU A 522 8.72 44.33 77.27
N ALA A 523 7.51 44.37 76.72
CA ALA A 523 6.64 45.56 76.71
C ALA A 523 5.73 45.67 77.96
N ASN A 524 5.84 44.75 78.94
CA ASN A 524 4.94 44.63 80.10
C ASN A 524 3.46 44.44 79.72
N ILE A 525 3.19 43.77 78.60
CA ILE A 525 1.82 43.45 78.15
C ILE A 525 1.58 41.96 78.40
N GLU A 526 0.64 41.62 79.29
CA GLU A 526 0.25 40.23 79.51
C GLU A 526 -0.49 39.66 78.29
N LEU A 527 0.20 38.82 77.52
CA LEU A 527 -0.37 38.08 76.41
C LEU A 527 -0.82 36.68 76.82
N ARG A 528 -1.93 36.23 76.24
CA ARG A 528 -2.24 34.79 76.13
C ARG A 528 -2.17 34.40 74.66
N VAL A 529 -1.04 33.79 74.26
CA VAL A 529 -0.92 33.17 72.95
C VAL A 529 -1.83 31.94 72.93
N VAL A 530 -2.74 31.87 71.95
CA VAL A 530 -3.60 30.69 71.78
C VAL A 530 -2.88 29.75 70.83
N ASN A 531 -2.34 28.67 71.38
CA ASN A 531 -1.90 27.56 70.56
C ASN A 531 -3.15 26.77 70.16
N HIS A 532 -3.85 27.18 69.10
CA HIS A 532 -4.84 26.30 68.48
C HIS A 532 -4.11 25.10 67.89
N ILE A 533 -4.06 23.99 68.62
CA ILE A 533 -4.05 22.67 68.00
C ILE A 533 -5.53 22.33 67.81
N THR A 534 -6.04 22.61 66.63
CA THR A 534 -7.28 21.99 66.17
C THR A 534 -7.04 21.55 64.74
N LEU A 535 -6.35 20.40 64.61
CA LEU A 535 -6.44 19.58 63.42
C LEU A 535 -7.90 19.12 63.35
N SER A 536 -8.74 19.84 62.60
CA SER A 536 -10.00 19.27 62.13
C SER A 536 -9.70 18.38 60.92
N ASN A 537 -9.05 17.26 61.20
CA ASN A 537 -9.27 15.97 60.55
C ASN A 537 -8.37 14.95 61.24
N ASP A 538 -8.98 13.82 61.61
CA ASP A 538 -8.28 12.62 62.06
C ASP A 538 -7.15 12.27 61.09
N GLN A 539 -5.89 12.54 61.47
CA GLN A 539 -4.70 11.66 61.43
C GLN A 539 -3.47 12.48 61.89
N PRO A 540 -2.58 11.91 62.72
CA PRO A 540 -1.42 12.64 63.24
C PRO A 540 -0.37 12.85 62.15
N ILE A 541 0.15 14.08 62.01
CA ILE A 541 1.40 14.37 61.30
C ILE A 541 2.57 14.11 62.27
N PRO A 542 3.41 13.08 62.08
CA PRO A 542 4.61 12.91 62.87
C PRO A 542 5.74 13.77 62.30
N ILE A 543 6.23 14.71 63.10
CA ILE A 543 7.43 15.51 62.82
C ILE A 543 8.65 14.59 63.00
N PHE A 544 9.38 14.28 61.93
CA PHE A 544 10.72 13.69 62.01
C PHE A 544 11.77 14.64 61.45
N LEU A 545 12.58 15.20 62.37
CA LEU A 545 13.85 15.83 62.05
C LEU A 545 14.82 14.75 61.56
N LYS A 546 15.31 14.86 60.33
CA LYS A 546 16.45 14.09 59.85
C LYS A 546 17.71 14.63 60.53
N PRO A 547 18.55 13.82 61.21
CA PRO A 547 19.82 14.31 61.73
C PRO A 547 20.72 14.71 60.56
N LEU A 548 21.08 16.00 60.50
CA LEU A 548 22.12 16.53 59.62
C LEU A 548 23.46 15.85 59.97
N ARG A 549 23.83 14.80 59.21
CA ARG A 549 25.22 14.32 59.17
C ARG A 549 26.04 15.31 58.35
N VAL A 550 26.65 16.28 59.02
CA VAL A 550 27.72 17.09 58.45
C VAL A 550 28.96 16.19 58.26
N LYS A 551 29.29 15.87 57.00
CA LYS A 551 30.62 15.35 56.65
C LYS A 551 31.60 16.52 56.76
N LEU A 552 32.35 16.57 57.85
CA LEU A 552 33.57 17.39 57.92
C LEU A 552 34.58 16.83 56.89
N ARG A 553 34.77 17.52 55.77
CA ARG A 553 35.98 17.39 54.97
C ARG A 553 37.14 17.93 55.83
N LYS A 554 37.96 17.03 56.37
CA LYS A 554 39.30 17.42 56.84
C LYS A 554 40.17 17.66 55.61
N ASN A 555 40.63 18.90 55.46
CA ASN A 555 41.83 19.21 54.69
C ASN A 555 43.03 18.56 55.40
N GLN A 556 43.66 17.60 54.73
CA GLN A 556 45.11 17.40 54.69
C GLN A 556 45.47 16.84 53.32
#